data_AF-A0AAQ3TRU0-F1
#
_entry.id   AF-A0AAQ3TRU0-F1
#
_cell.length_a   1.000
_cell.length_b   1.000
_cell.length_c   1.000
_cell.angle_alpha   90.00
_cell.angle_beta   90.00
_cell.angle_gamma   90.00
#
_symmetry.space_group_name_H-M   'P 1'
#
loop_
_entity.id
_entity.type
_entity.pdbx_description
1 polymer ?
#
loop_
_entity_poly.entity_id
_entity_poly.type
_entity_poly.pdbx_seq_one_letter_code
_entity_poly.pdbx_strand_id
1 'polypeptide(L)'
;MAQAAAPYVRPELFDEAVDRKHRSYLSAVLGESLGTIRARTSRQLMLIHELWIPKLHAAGLLPLARLVEGDKMRAEVRQADRMTRFQYDFPLICALVDQWRPKTHTFHFPVGEMTVTFEDVAMLLGLPPDDGGYGHRRHVFLARFANVPRNDRAPTTYQPFDSSHGPTLTWLQQFSADYMTDDAQPETVNRFLEATLLWLFGYVMFWRRGIKVIDPYARMIADAPLEAVPQINWGSAILPATYRGLCTAVSKGAAKQGILLGRPLLLQL
;
A
#
# COMPACT_ATOMS: atom_id res chain seq x y z
N MET A 1 31.48 -34.34 27.85
CA MET A 1 31.74 -34.54 26.42
C MET A 1 30.94 -33.51 25.64
N ALA A 2 31.61 -32.51 25.07
CA ALA A 2 30.94 -31.48 24.28
C ALA A 2 30.53 -32.08 22.93
N GLN A 3 29.24 -32.04 22.64
CA GLN A 3 28.67 -32.52 21.38
C GLN A 3 29.07 -31.50 20.29
N ALA A 4 29.96 -31.91 19.39
CA ALA A 4 30.33 -31.09 18.24
C ALA A 4 29.08 -30.89 17.37
N ALA A 5 28.60 -29.65 17.29
CA ALA A 5 27.54 -29.27 16.36
C ALA A 5 28.01 -29.59 14.93
N ALA A 6 27.20 -30.33 14.17
CA ALA A 6 27.50 -30.64 12.77
C ALA A 6 27.78 -29.34 11.99
N PRO A 7 28.76 -29.33 11.06
CA PRO A 7 29.03 -28.15 10.26
C PRO A 7 27.77 -27.76 9.49
N TYR A 8 27.34 -26.51 9.69
CA TYR A 8 26.21 -25.95 8.98
C TYR A 8 26.53 -25.93 7.48
N VAL A 9 25.86 -26.79 6.72
CA VAL A 9 26.03 -26.87 5.26
C VAL A 9 25.47 -25.57 4.69
N ARG A 10 26.35 -24.73 4.15
CA ARG A 10 25.99 -23.49 3.45
C ARG A 10 24.98 -23.88 2.36
N PRO A 11 23.74 -23.36 2.37
CA PRO A 11 22.81 -23.61 1.27
C PRO A 11 23.47 -23.10 -0.01
N GLU A 12 23.66 -23.98 -1.00
CA GLU A 12 24.37 -23.71 -2.25
C GLU A 12 23.81 -22.49 -3.03
N LEU A 13 22.62 -22.03 -2.63
CA LEU A 13 21.91 -20.88 -3.17
C LEU A 13 22.44 -19.50 -2.73
N PHE A 14 23.23 -19.35 -1.67
CA PHE A 14 23.65 -18.02 -1.19
C PHE A 14 25.11 -17.67 -1.53
N ASP A 15 25.28 -16.58 -2.26
CA ASP A 15 26.59 -16.02 -2.61
C ASP A 15 27.00 -14.97 -1.56
N GLU A 16 28.16 -15.15 -0.95
CA GLU A 16 28.63 -14.30 0.15
C GLU A 16 28.86 -12.83 -0.26
N ALA A 17 29.28 -12.57 -1.50
CA ALA A 17 29.50 -11.23 -2.01
C ALA A 17 28.18 -10.51 -2.32
N VAL A 18 27.20 -11.25 -2.84
CA VAL A 18 25.89 -10.70 -3.26
C VAL A 18 24.92 -10.61 -2.08
N ASP A 19 24.85 -11.66 -1.25
CA ASP A 19 23.83 -11.84 -0.22
C ASP A 19 24.28 -11.36 1.16
N ARG A 20 25.42 -10.67 1.29
CA ARG A 20 25.94 -10.18 2.59
C ARG A 20 24.93 -9.37 3.42
N LYS A 21 23.96 -8.73 2.76
CA LYS A 21 22.87 -7.96 3.41
C LYS A 21 21.52 -8.67 3.36
N HIS A 22 21.43 -9.83 2.71
CA HIS A 22 20.21 -10.59 2.55
C HIS A 22 19.81 -11.23 3.87
N ARG A 23 18.53 -11.10 4.26
CA ARG A 23 18.02 -11.63 5.52
C ARG A 23 18.28 -13.13 5.71
N SER A 24 17.95 -13.94 4.70
CA SER A 24 18.20 -15.38 4.72
C SER A 24 19.68 -15.72 4.88
N TYR A 25 20.60 -15.01 4.21
CA TYR A 25 22.04 -15.20 4.42
C TYR A 25 22.47 -14.87 5.86
N LEU A 26 21.99 -13.75 6.39
CA LEU A 26 22.31 -13.32 7.75
C LEU A 26 21.80 -14.32 8.80
N SER A 27 20.58 -14.85 8.63
CA SER A 27 20.00 -15.81 9.57
C SER A 27 20.56 -17.22 9.41
N ALA A 28 20.61 -17.72 8.18
CA ALA A 28 21.02 -19.08 7.86
C ALA A 28 22.54 -19.25 8.01
N VAL A 29 23.34 -18.37 7.39
CA VAL A 29 24.79 -18.52 7.30
C VAL A 29 25.52 -17.85 8.46
N LEU A 30 25.13 -16.62 8.84
CA LEU A 30 25.79 -15.89 9.94
C LEU A 30 25.16 -16.15 11.32
N GLY A 31 24.06 -16.92 11.39
CA GLY A 31 23.37 -17.23 12.64
C GLY A 31 22.74 -16.02 13.33
N GLU A 32 22.51 -14.92 12.61
CA GLU A 32 21.90 -13.72 13.20
C GLU A 32 20.43 -13.96 13.55
N SER A 33 20.03 -13.58 14.77
CA SER A 33 18.61 -13.51 15.13
C SER A 33 17.98 -12.26 14.51
N LEU A 34 17.13 -12.47 13.51
CA LEU A 34 16.38 -11.41 12.84
C LEU A 34 14.94 -11.37 13.38
N GLY A 35 14.41 -10.17 13.63
CA GLY A 35 13.01 -10.00 13.98
C GLY A 35 12.08 -10.27 12.79
N THR A 36 10.83 -10.66 13.07
CA THR A 36 9.76 -10.82 12.06
C THR A 36 9.58 -9.55 11.25
N ILE A 37 9.36 -9.68 9.94
CA ILE A 37 9.10 -8.54 9.07
C ILE A 37 7.79 -7.90 9.49
N ARG A 38 7.85 -6.59 9.72
CA ARG A 38 6.65 -5.81 9.99
C ARG A 38 6.14 -5.25 8.67
N ALA A 39 4.99 -5.75 8.21
CA ALA A 39 4.28 -5.07 7.16
C ALA A 39 3.55 -3.85 7.73
N ARG A 40 3.64 -2.72 7.03
CA ARG A 40 2.80 -1.56 7.34
C ARG A 40 1.45 -1.83 6.68
N THR A 41 0.42 -2.15 7.46
CA THR A 41 -0.98 -2.25 7.01
C THR A 41 -1.77 -1.05 7.53
N SER A 42 -2.85 -0.64 6.84
CA SER A 42 -3.70 0.41 7.39
C SER A 42 -4.48 -0.20 8.56
N ARG A 43 -4.26 0.31 9.77
CA ARG A 43 -5.02 -0.12 10.97
C ARG A 43 -6.35 0.60 11.08
N GLN A 44 -6.61 1.54 10.19
CA GLN A 44 -7.83 2.32 10.17
C GLN A 44 -8.42 2.23 8.77
N LEU A 45 -9.54 1.53 8.72
CA LEU A 45 -10.28 1.24 7.49
C LEU A 45 -11.30 2.34 7.26
N MET A 46 -11.59 2.61 5.99
CA MET A 46 -12.70 3.47 5.61
C MET A 46 -13.82 2.61 5.05
N LEU A 47 -15.05 3.07 5.21
CA LEU A 47 -16.23 2.43 4.66
C LEU A 47 -16.35 2.77 3.17
N ILE A 48 -16.87 1.84 2.38
CA ILE A 48 -17.19 2.09 0.97
C ILE A 48 -18.68 2.38 0.85
N HIS A 49 -19.02 3.58 0.39
CA HIS A 49 -20.41 3.99 0.17
C HIS A 49 -20.98 3.33 -1.09
N GLU A 50 -22.28 3.03 -1.08
CA GLU A 50 -22.96 2.35 -2.20
C GLU A 50 -22.93 3.16 -3.49
N LEU A 51 -23.09 4.48 -3.40
CA LEU A 51 -22.99 5.42 -4.54
C LEU A 51 -21.66 5.35 -5.29
N TRP A 52 -20.60 4.84 -4.66
CA TRP A 52 -19.28 4.75 -5.28
C TRP A 52 -19.06 3.43 -6.01
N ILE A 53 -19.87 2.41 -5.74
CA ILE A 53 -19.71 1.06 -6.30
C ILE A 53 -19.60 1.09 -7.83
N PRO A 54 -20.46 1.81 -8.59
CA PRO A 54 -20.37 1.82 -10.04
C PRO A 54 -19.03 2.38 -10.53
N LYS A 55 -18.56 3.50 -9.96
CA LYS A 55 -17.28 4.10 -10.32
C LYS A 55 -16.09 3.24 -9.91
N LEU A 56 -16.14 2.62 -8.73
CA LEU A 56 -15.10 1.70 -8.27
C LEU A 56 -15.05 0.43 -9.14
N HIS A 57 -16.20 -0.06 -9.59
CA HIS A 57 -16.29 -1.18 -10.51
C HIS A 57 -15.72 -0.81 -11.87
N ALA A 58 -16.16 0.31 -12.45
CA ALA A 58 -15.65 0.84 -13.71
C ALA A 58 -14.14 1.15 -13.64
N ALA A 59 -13.61 1.57 -12.49
CA ALA A 59 -12.18 1.78 -12.34
C ALA A 59 -11.38 0.48 -12.09
N GLY A 60 -12.02 -0.68 -11.95
CA GLY A 60 -11.33 -1.94 -11.60
C GLY A 60 -10.82 -2.00 -10.14
N LEU A 61 -11.34 -1.14 -9.26
CA LEU A 61 -10.90 -1.02 -7.85
C LEU A 61 -11.85 -1.68 -6.86
N LEU A 62 -13.07 -2.05 -7.27
CA LEU A 62 -14.08 -2.60 -6.37
C LEU A 62 -13.61 -3.84 -5.58
N PRO A 63 -12.96 -4.85 -6.18
CA PRO A 63 -12.49 -6.02 -5.42
C PRO A 63 -11.50 -5.65 -4.33
N LEU A 64 -10.53 -4.77 -4.64
CA LEU A 64 -9.56 -4.28 -3.67
C LEU A 64 -10.24 -3.47 -2.58
N ALA A 65 -11.15 -2.55 -2.93
CA ALA A 65 -11.89 -1.74 -1.98
C ALA A 65 -12.69 -2.61 -0.99
N ARG A 66 -13.37 -3.66 -1.47
CA ARG A 66 -14.14 -4.61 -0.63
C ARG A 66 -13.26 -5.48 0.25
N LEU A 67 -12.01 -5.73 -0.14
CA LEU A 67 -11.05 -6.51 0.65
C LEU A 67 -10.60 -5.75 1.90
N VAL A 68 -10.51 -4.42 1.80
CA VAL A 68 -9.97 -3.55 2.84
C VAL A 68 -11.00 -2.65 3.51
N GLU A 69 -12.27 -2.72 3.10
CA GLU A 69 -13.32 -1.93 3.73
C GLU A 69 -13.51 -2.31 5.21
N GLY A 70 -13.86 -1.30 6.00
CA GLY A 70 -14.29 -1.54 7.39
C GLY A 70 -15.64 -2.22 7.46
N ASP A 71 -15.87 -2.98 8.51
CA ASP A 71 -17.19 -3.53 8.84
C ASP A 71 -17.93 -2.54 9.77
N LYS A 72 -19.12 -2.07 9.37
CA LYS A 72 -19.97 -1.17 10.18
C LYS A 72 -20.29 -1.77 11.55
N MET A 73 -20.48 -3.10 11.65
CA MET A 73 -20.76 -3.80 12.90
C MET A 73 -19.56 -3.86 13.86
N ARG A 74 -18.33 -3.76 13.33
CA ARG A 74 -17.09 -3.80 14.14
C ARG A 74 -16.56 -2.42 14.50
N ALA A 75 -17.23 -1.35 14.08
CA ALA A 75 -16.86 0.02 14.43
C ALA A 75 -16.98 0.30 15.93
N GLU A 76 -17.86 -0.44 16.62
CA GLU A 76 -18.07 -0.40 18.08
C GLU A 76 -17.08 -1.28 18.87
N VAL A 77 -16.35 -2.16 18.19
CA VAL A 77 -15.36 -3.05 18.80
C VAL A 77 -14.00 -2.33 18.89
N ARG A 78 -13.28 -2.54 20.01
CA ARG A 78 -11.99 -1.90 20.33
C ARG A 78 -11.06 -1.85 19.11
N GLN A 79 -10.32 -0.75 18.96
CA GLN A 79 -9.48 -0.46 17.79
C GLN A 79 -8.42 -1.52 17.40
N ALA A 80 -8.15 -2.50 18.28
CA ALA A 80 -7.29 -3.65 18.00
C ALA A 80 -8.00 -4.78 17.20
N ASP A 81 -9.34 -4.84 17.21
CA ASP A 81 -10.18 -5.88 16.61
C ASP A 81 -10.84 -5.46 15.28
N ARG A 82 -10.43 -4.32 14.71
CA ARG A 82 -10.80 -3.93 13.34
C ARG A 82 -10.07 -4.83 12.35
N MET A 83 -10.49 -6.09 12.26
CA MET A 83 -10.06 -7.02 11.24
C MET A 83 -10.59 -6.50 9.90
N THR A 84 -9.68 -6.18 8.99
CA THR A 84 -9.99 -6.21 7.55
C THR A 84 -10.65 -7.55 7.23
N ARG A 85 -11.55 -7.60 6.23
CA ARG A 85 -12.06 -8.89 5.72
C ARG A 85 -10.93 -9.84 5.30
N PHE A 86 -9.76 -9.28 5.04
CA PHE A 86 -8.51 -9.98 4.77
C PHE A 86 -7.60 -10.08 5.99
N GLN A 87 -7.18 -11.29 6.35
CA GLN A 87 -6.13 -11.48 7.37
C GLN A 87 -4.78 -11.67 6.70
N TYR A 88 -3.75 -11.00 7.23
CA TYR A 88 -2.39 -11.17 6.76
C TYR A 88 -1.71 -12.34 7.47
N ASP A 89 -1.36 -13.38 6.72
CA ASP A 89 -0.41 -14.41 7.18
C ASP A 89 1.02 -13.84 7.15
N PHE A 90 1.42 -13.22 8.26
CA PHE A 90 2.77 -12.66 8.41
C PHE A 90 3.90 -13.70 8.30
N PRO A 91 3.77 -14.92 8.86
CA PRO A 91 4.71 -16.01 8.58
C PRO A 91 4.91 -16.26 7.08
N LEU A 92 3.83 -16.38 6.31
CA LEU A 92 3.89 -16.57 4.86
C LEU A 92 4.58 -15.40 4.17
N ILE A 93 4.21 -14.15 4.50
CA ILE A 93 4.87 -12.96 3.94
C ILE A 93 6.36 -12.95 4.26
N CYS A 94 6.75 -13.31 5.48
CA CYS A 94 8.16 -13.38 5.86
C CYS A 94 8.89 -14.44 5.02
N ALA A 95 8.30 -15.63 4.88
CA ALA A 95 8.87 -16.69 4.05
C ALA A 95 9.05 -16.24 2.60
N LEU A 96 8.06 -15.56 2.02
CA LEU A 96 8.15 -15.02 0.66
C LEU A 96 9.27 -13.96 0.53
N VAL A 97 9.37 -13.04 1.48
CA VAL A 97 10.44 -12.04 1.48
C VAL A 97 11.82 -12.69 1.62
N ASP A 98 11.95 -13.72 2.45
CA ASP A 98 13.20 -14.45 2.64
C ASP A 98 13.58 -15.29 1.40
N GLN A 99 12.65 -15.57 0.48
CA GLN A 99 12.91 -16.19 -0.82
C GLN A 99 13.07 -15.19 -1.97
N TRP A 100 12.94 -13.88 -1.73
CA TRP A 100 13.02 -12.86 -2.76
C TRP A 100 14.47 -12.54 -3.15
N ARG A 101 14.79 -12.53 -4.45
CA ARG A 101 16.09 -12.09 -4.96
C ARG A 101 16.03 -10.71 -5.61
N PRO A 102 16.66 -9.68 -4.99
CA PRO A 102 16.63 -8.32 -5.54
C PRO A 102 17.28 -8.16 -6.91
N LYS A 103 18.26 -9.00 -7.25
CA LYS A 103 19.02 -8.88 -8.51
C LYS A 103 18.19 -9.28 -9.73
N THR A 104 17.42 -10.34 -9.60
CA THR A 104 16.58 -10.93 -10.66
C THR A 104 15.11 -10.52 -10.54
N HIS A 105 14.69 -9.99 -9.39
CA HIS A 105 13.30 -9.72 -9.06
C HIS A 105 12.41 -10.98 -9.14
N THR A 106 12.94 -12.10 -8.66
CA THR A 106 12.28 -13.42 -8.66
C THR A 106 12.25 -14.03 -7.26
N PHE A 107 11.28 -14.91 -7.01
CA PHE A 107 11.26 -15.77 -5.83
C PHE A 107 12.00 -17.07 -6.13
N HIS A 108 12.85 -17.52 -5.20
CA HIS A 108 13.54 -18.79 -5.32
C HIS A 108 12.89 -19.81 -4.40
N PHE A 109 12.24 -20.80 -4.96
CA PHE A 109 11.70 -21.93 -4.20
C PHE A 109 12.53 -23.19 -4.48
N PRO A 110 12.41 -24.24 -3.64
CA PRO A 110 13.02 -25.55 -3.93
C PRO A 110 12.61 -26.13 -5.29
N VAL A 111 11.46 -25.70 -5.82
CA VAL A 111 10.89 -26.16 -7.10
C VAL A 111 11.38 -25.33 -8.30
N GLY A 112 12.14 -24.25 -8.06
CA GLY A 112 12.68 -23.37 -9.09
C GLY A 112 12.43 -21.88 -8.83
N GLU A 113 12.77 -21.06 -9.83
CA GLU A 113 12.52 -19.61 -9.80
C GLU A 113 11.10 -19.29 -10.25
N MET A 114 10.41 -18.44 -9.48
CA MET A 114 9.09 -17.92 -9.83
C MET A 114 9.19 -16.41 -10.06
N THR A 115 8.85 -15.98 -11.27
CA THR A 115 8.77 -14.57 -11.65
C THR A 115 7.31 -14.15 -11.66
N VAL A 116 6.95 -13.04 -11.03
CA VAL A 116 5.63 -12.43 -11.28
C VAL A 116 5.75 -11.68 -12.61
N THR A 117 4.94 -12.07 -13.60
CA THR A 117 5.08 -11.66 -15.01
C THR A 117 5.11 -10.14 -15.18
N PHE A 118 6.11 -9.65 -15.92
CA PHE A 118 6.58 -8.26 -15.99
C PHE A 118 6.10 -7.50 -17.24
N GLU A 119 5.11 -8.01 -17.99
CA GLU A 119 4.88 -7.53 -19.37
C GLU A 119 4.49 -6.04 -19.49
N ASP A 120 4.01 -5.39 -18.41
CA ASP A 120 3.53 -4.00 -18.45
C ASP A 120 4.17 -3.01 -17.45
N VAL A 121 5.23 -3.37 -16.73
CA VAL A 121 5.75 -2.53 -15.62
C VAL A 121 6.42 -1.23 -16.14
N ALA A 122 6.91 -1.23 -17.37
CA ALA A 122 7.62 -0.08 -17.94
C ALA A 122 6.70 1.04 -18.46
N MET A 123 5.46 0.74 -18.88
CA MET A 123 4.54 1.77 -19.43
C MET A 123 3.86 2.62 -18.35
N LEU A 124 3.72 2.12 -17.11
CA LEU A 124 2.99 2.81 -16.04
C LEU A 124 3.80 3.86 -15.26
N LEU A 125 5.13 3.86 -15.39
CA LEU A 125 6.00 4.87 -14.77
C LEU A 125 6.29 6.06 -15.68
N GLY A 126 5.64 6.17 -16.85
CA GLY A 126 5.72 7.28 -17.81
C GLY A 126 5.14 8.60 -17.29
N LEU A 127 5.55 9.02 -16.09
CA LEU A 127 5.19 10.29 -15.48
C LEU A 127 6.20 11.34 -15.91
N PRO A 128 5.74 12.52 -16.34
CA PRO A 128 6.63 13.65 -16.52
C PRO A 128 7.36 13.93 -15.19
N PRO A 129 8.68 14.22 -15.22
CA PRO A 129 9.37 14.74 -14.05
C PRO A 129 8.71 16.05 -13.64
N ASP A 130 8.22 16.08 -12.39
CA ASP A 130 7.78 17.22 -11.58
C ASP A 130 7.89 18.59 -12.28
N ASP A 131 6.87 18.97 -13.05
CA ASP A 131 6.77 20.21 -13.83
C ASP A 131 6.17 21.38 -13.03
N GLY A 132 5.95 21.20 -11.73
CA GLY A 132 5.46 22.24 -10.85
C GLY A 132 5.41 21.74 -9.42
N GLY A 133 6.38 22.19 -8.62
CA GLY A 133 6.63 21.69 -7.27
C GLY A 133 5.35 21.46 -6.48
N TYR A 134 5.28 20.31 -5.81
CA TYR A 134 4.12 19.77 -5.08
C TYR A 134 3.42 20.78 -4.13
N GLY A 135 4.10 21.86 -3.75
CA GLY A 135 3.50 23.00 -3.04
C GLY A 135 2.40 23.74 -3.81
N HIS A 136 2.53 23.95 -5.12
CA HIS A 136 1.49 24.60 -5.93
C HIS A 136 0.24 23.69 -6.08
N ARG A 137 0.46 22.38 -6.29
CA ARG A 137 -0.60 21.37 -6.33
C ARG A 137 -1.36 21.26 -5.01
N ARG A 138 -0.68 21.46 -3.86
CA ARG A 138 -1.30 21.41 -2.53
C ARG A 138 -2.39 22.48 -2.34
N HIS A 139 -2.14 23.72 -2.77
CA HIS A 139 -3.15 24.78 -2.63
C HIS A 139 -4.40 24.48 -3.45
N VAL A 140 -4.21 24.06 -4.72
CA VAL A 140 -5.30 23.66 -5.60
C VAL A 140 -6.04 22.43 -5.06
N PHE A 141 -5.30 21.47 -4.49
CA PHE A 141 -5.87 20.30 -3.82
C PHE A 141 -6.78 20.71 -2.66
N LEU A 142 -6.26 21.47 -1.70
CA LEU A 142 -7.01 21.83 -0.49
C LEU A 142 -8.21 22.74 -0.78
N ALA A 143 -8.10 23.62 -1.79
CA ALA A 143 -9.21 24.48 -2.22
C ALA A 143 -10.44 23.68 -2.65
N ARG A 144 -10.26 22.51 -3.30
CA ARG A 144 -11.39 21.64 -3.71
C ARG A 144 -12.13 21.01 -2.53
N PHE A 145 -11.46 20.85 -1.39
CA PHE A 145 -12.03 20.28 -0.17
C PHE A 145 -12.42 21.36 0.85
N ALA A 146 -12.35 22.64 0.49
CA ALA A 146 -12.61 23.75 1.41
C ALA A 146 -14.07 23.79 1.87
N ASN A 147 -15.01 23.58 0.93
CA ASN A 147 -16.45 23.70 1.16
C ASN A 147 -17.16 22.36 1.38
N VAL A 148 -16.39 21.28 1.53
CA VAL A 148 -16.93 19.93 1.73
C VAL A 148 -17.20 19.74 3.22
N PRO A 149 -18.41 19.32 3.64
CA PRO A 149 -18.70 19.00 5.03
C PRO A 149 -17.69 17.98 5.57
N ARG A 150 -17.18 18.22 6.78
CA ARG A 150 -16.15 17.39 7.42
C ARG A 150 -16.70 16.82 8.71
N ASN A 151 -16.15 15.69 9.12
CA ASN A 151 -16.39 15.17 10.46
C ASN A 151 -15.93 16.16 11.54
N ASP A 152 -16.87 16.67 12.34
CA ASP A 152 -16.64 17.61 13.44
C ASP A 152 -15.74 17.05 14.56
N ARG A 153 -15.54 15.73 14.61
CA ARG A 153 -14.66 15.07 15.59
C ARG A 153 -13.18 15.13 15.18
N ALA A 154 -12.88 15.57 13.97
CA ALA A 154 -11.50 15.72 13.53
C ALA A 154 -10.95 17.09 13.96
N PRO A 155 -9.77 17.16 14.60
CA PRO A 155 -9.14 18.42 14.97
C PRO A 155 -9.09 19.41 13.80
N THR A 156 -9.67 20.60 14.00
CA THR A 156 -9.74 21.69 13.02
C THR A 156 -8.34 22.13 12.54
N THR A 157 -7.32 21.89 13.36
CA THR A 157 -5.91 22.28 13.15
C THR A 157 -5.05 21.15 12.58
N TYR A 158 -5.57 20.33 11.65
CA TYR A 158 -4.73 19.36 10.95
C TYR A 158 -3.89 20.05 9.88
N GLN A 159 -2.56 19.94 9.96
CA GLN A 159 -1.73 20.14 8.78
C GLN A 159 -2.03 18.99 7.81
N PRO A 160 -2.62 19.27 6.63
CA PRO A 160 -3.11 18.21 5.74
C PRO A 160 -1.98 17.26 5.34
N PHE A 161 -0.80 17.82 5.06
CA PHE A 161 0.45 17.12 4.77
C PHE A 161 1.60 18.13 4.52
N ASP A 162 2.85 17.71 4.66
CA ASP A 162 4.04 18.47 4.22
C ASP A 162 4.27 18.28 2.71
N SER A 163 4.95 19.23 2.06
CA SER A 163 5.45 19.18 0.68
C SER A 163 6.10 17.83 0.30
N SER A 164 6.66 17.10 1.26
CA SER A 164 7.31 15.80 1.09
C SER A 164 6.34 14.61 1.00
N HIS A 165 5.07 14.75 1.39
CA HIS A 165 4.13 13.65 1.60
C HIS A 165 2.74 13.95 1.05
N GLY A 166 1.96 12.93 0.68
CA GLY A 166 0.53 13.09 0.41
C GLY A 166 -0.31 13.27 1.69
N PRO A 167 -1.63 13.50 1.54
CA PRO A 167 -2.56 13.69 2.67
C PRO A 167 -2.40 12.64 3.76
N THR A 168 -2.47 13.10 5.01
CA THR A 168 -2.45 12.20 6.17
C THR A 168 -3.72 11.36 6.21
N LEU A 169 -3.61 10.15 6.79
CA LEU A 169 -4.74 9.25 7.03
C LEU A 169 -5.83 9.94 7.85
N THR A 170 -5.40 10.70 8.87
CA THR A 170 -6.28 11.45 9.76
C THR A 170 -7.02 12.59 9.06
N TRP A 171 -6.41 13.18 8.04
CA TRP A 171 -7.09 14.17 7.18
C TRP A 171 -8.10 13.49 6.25
N LEU A 172 -7.75 12.34 5.65
CA LEU A 172 -8.67 11.60 4.75
C LEU A 172 -9.91 11.06 5.48
N GLN A 173 -9.75 10.65 6.74
CA GLN A 173 -10.86 10.16 7.57
C GLN A 173 -11.95 11.18 7.86
N GLN A 174 -11.69 12.47 7.63
CA GLN A 174 -12.71 13.52 7.73
C GLN A 174 -13.82 13.35 6.69
N PHE A 175 -13.55 12.58 5.63
CA PHE A 175 -14.42 12.31 4.49
C PHE A 175 -14.80 10.82 4.40
N SER A 176 -14.89 10.13 5.53
CA SER A 176 -15.33 8.74 5.57
C SER A 176 -16.84 8.62 5.30
N ALA A 177 -17.27 7.52 4.67
CA ALA A 177 -18.64 7.36 4.17
C ALA A 177 -19.73 7.49 5.24
N ASP A 178 -19.42 7.21 6.50
CA ASP A 178 -20.31 7.35 7.67
C ASP A 178 -20.68 8.80 8.00
N TYR A 179 -19.96 9.78 7.46
CA TYR A 179 -20.23 11.21 7.67
C TYR A 179 -20.86 11.89 6.45
N MET A 180 -21.06 11.17 5.36
CA MET A 180 -21.75 11.72 4.19
C MET A 180 -23.25 11.73 4.47
N THR A 181 -23.90 12.87 4.27
CA THR A 181 -25.36 12.97 4.41
C THR A 181 -26.06 12.31 3.23
N ASP A 182 -27.26 11.78 3.46
CA ASP A 182 -28.03 11.09 2.41
C ASP A 182 -28.45 12.03 1.26
N ASP A 183 -28.53 13.34 1.53
CA ASP A 183 -28.86 14.42 0.59
C ASP A 183 -27.62 15.13 0.01
N ALA A 184 -26.43 14.52 0.14
CA ALA A 184 -25.19 15.10 -0.34
C ALA A 184 -25.24 15.40 -1.84
N GLN A 185 -24.84 16.63 -2.20
CA GLN A 185 -24.73 17.05 -3.59
C GLN A 185 -23.69 16.20 -4.36
N PRO A 186 -23.84 16.00 -5.68
CA PRO A 186 -22.94 15.17 -6.48
C PRO A 186 -21.46 15.52 -6.32
N GLU A 187 -21.15 16.81 -6.20
CA GLU A 187 -19.79 17.30 -5.97
C GLU A 187 -19.26 16.77 -4.64
N THR A 188 -20.03 16.88 -3.55
CA THR A 188 -19.66 16.35 -2.23
C THR A 188 -19.39 14.84 -2.29
N VAL A 189 -20.26 14.09 -2.97
CA VAL A 189 -20.08 12.64 -3.16
C VAL A 189 -18.75 12.35 -3.88
N ASN A 190 -18.42 13.10 -4.94
CA ASN A 190 -17.16 12.94 -5.66
C ASN A 190 -15.94 13.29 -4.78
N ARG A 191 -16.03 14.31 -3.91
CA ARG A 191 -14.94 14.66 -2.99
C ARG A 191 -14.69 13.56 -1.95
N PHE A 192 -15.74 12.97 -1.39
CA PHE A 192 -15.62 11.82 -0.48
C PHE A 192 -15.05 10.59 -1.20
N LEU A 193 -15.44 10.35 -2.45
CA LEU A 193 -14.84 9.32 -3.29
C LEU A 193 -13.35 9.59 -3.55
N GLU A 194 -12.95 10.83 -3.90
CA GLU A 194 -11.54 11.18 -4.10
C GLU A 194 -10.73 10.93 -2.82
N ALA A 195 -11.24 11.31 -1.65
CA ALA A 195 -10.57 11.01 -0.38
C ALA A 195 -10.44 9.50 -0.14
N THR A 196 -11.47 8.72 -0.50
CA THR A 196 -11.45 7.26 -0.43
C THR A 196 -10.43 6.63 -1.36
N LEU A 197 -10.32 7.13 -2.58
CA LEU A 197 -9.32 6.70 -3.55
C LEU A 197 -7.90 7.07 -3.11
N LEU A 198 -7.70 8.27 -2.57
CA LEU A 198 -6.40 8.69 -2.01
C LEU A 198 -5.99 7.84 -0.81
N TRP A 199 -6.95 7.42 0.01
CA TRP A 199 -6.72 6.44 1.06
C TRP A 199 -6.34 5.09 0.47
N LEU A 200 -7.10 4.57 -0.49
CA LEU A 200 -6.82 3.29 -1.14
C LEU A 200 -5.42 3.31 -1.78
N PHE A 201 -5.09 4.36 -2.52
CA PHE A 201 -3.78 4.50 -3.14
C PHE A 201 -2.66 4.68 -2.12
N GLY A 202 -2.80 5.60 -1.16
CA GLY A 202 -1.72 5.92 -0.22
C GLY A 202 -1.52 4.96 0.93
N TYR A 203 -2.59 4.24 1.28
CA TYR A 203 -2.65 3.45 2.50
C TYR A 203 -2.96 1.97 2.28
N VAL A 204 -3.29 1.55 1.05
CA VAL A 204 -3.63 0.16 0.73
C VAL A 204 -2.87 -0.38 -0.48
N MET A 205 -2.66 0.39 -1.53
CA MET A 205 -2.00 -0.07 -2.75
C MET A 205 -0.54 0.35 -2.81
N PHE A 206 -0.27 1.63 -2.56
CA PHE A 206 1.05 2.24 -2.66
C PHE A 206 1.56 2.69 -1.28
N TRP A 207 2.86 3.00 -1.23
CA TRP A 207 3.45 3.67 -0.07
C TRP A 207 3.13 5.17 -0.12
N ARG A 208 2.99 5.83 1.04
CA ARG A 208 2.60 7.25 1.18
C ARG A 208 3.41 8.24 0.33
N ARG A 209 4.66 7.91 -0.04
CA ARG A 209 5.48 8.72 -0.95
C ARG A 209 5.05 8.63 -2.43
N GLY A 210 4.37 7.56 -2.82
CA GLY A 210 3.80 7.34 -4.15
C GLY A 210 2.45 8.03 -4.38
N ILE A 211 1.79 8.55 -3.33
CA ILE A 211 0.54 9.33 -3.49
C ILE A 211 0.74 10.50 -4.47
N LYS A 212 1.95 11.07 -4.50
CA LYS A 212 2.32 12.18 -5.38
C LYS A 212 2.15 11.95 -6.86
N VAL A 213 2.22 10.68 -7.22
CA VAL A 213 2.16 10.21 -8.59
C VAL A 213 0.72 9.83 -8.95
N ILE A 214 -0.11 9.54 -7.95
CA ILE A 214 -1.38 8.82 -8.12
C ILE A 214 -2.57 9.68 -7.71
N ASP A 215 -2.34 10.84 -7.09
CA ASP A 215 -3.39 11.83 -6.80
C ASP A 215 -4.19 12.29 -8.03
N PRO A 216 -3.59 12.45 -9.24
CA PRO A 216 -4.37 12.84 -10.41
C PRO A 216 -5.36 11.75 -10.83
N TYR A 217 -5.03 10.47 -10.62
CA TYR A 217 -5.92 9.35 -10.94
C TYR A 217 -7.11 9.29 -9.99
N ALA A 218 -6.91 9.59 -8.70
CA ALA A 218 -8.01 9.68 -7.73
C ALA A 218 -9.01 10.75 -8.17
N ARG A 219 -8.51 11.91 -8.59
CA ARG A 219 -9.33 12.98 -9.14
C ARG A 219 -10.02 12.59 -10.43
N MET A 220 -9.30 12.00 -11.37
CA MET A 220 -9.84 11.61 -12.67
C MET A 220 -11.01 10.63 -12.51
N ILE A 221 -10.90 9.64 -11.64
CA ILE A 221 -11.99 8.68 -11.36
C ILE A 221 -13.15 9.35 -10.62
N ALA A 222 -12.84 10.21 -9.64
CA ALA A 222 -13.87 10.89 -8.86
C ALA A 222 -14.69 11.86 -9.70
N ASP A 223 -14.06 12.65 -10.57
CA ASP A 223 -14.73 13.71 -11.36
C ASP A 223 -15.31 13.17 -12.67
N ALA A 224 -14.86 12.03 -13.18
CA ALA A 224 -15.37 11.47 -14.44
C ALA A 224 -16.86 11.08 -14.35
N PRO A 225 -17.64 11.28 -15.43
CA PRO A 225 -18.90 10.57 -15.59
C PRO A 225 -18.64 9.06 -15.72
N LEU A 226 -19.62 8.23 -15.34
CA LEU A 226 -19.44 6.77 -15.23
C LEU A 226 -18.86 6.12 -16.50
N GLU A 227 -19.36 6.52 -17.67
CA GLU A 227 -18.95 6.01 -18.98
C GLU A 227 -17.51 6.41 -19.37
N ALA A 228 -16.96 7.45 -18.75
CA ALA A 228 -15.61 7.94 -19.01
C ALA A 228 -14.63 7.61 -17.87
N VAL A 229 -15.02 6.74 -16.93
CA VAL A 229 -14.11 6.28 -15.88
C VAL A 229 -12.97 5.50 -16.54
N PRO A 230 -11.70 5.88 -16.28
CA PRO A 230 -10.55 5.25 -16.90
C PRO A 230 -10.41 3.80 -16.42
N GLN A 231 -10.26 2.87 -17.37
CA GLN A 231 -9.84 1.50 -17.10
C GLN A 231 -8.32 1.48 -16.90
N ILE A 232 -7.87 1.15 -15.69
CA ILE A 232 -6.46 1.15 -15.34
C ILE A 232 -6.08 -0.26 -14.90
N ASN A 233 -4.98 -0.79 -15.45
CA ASN A 233 -4.40 -2.04 -14.98
C ASN A 233 -3.66 -1.81 -13.66
N TRP A 234 -4.41 -1.81 -12.56
CA TRP A 234 -3.87 -1.60 -11.22
C TRP A 234 -2.89 -2.71 -10.81
N GLY A 235 -3.03 -3.93 -11.31
CA GLY A 235 -2.10 -5.02 -11.05
C GLY A 235 -0.68 -4.65 -11.49
N SER A 236 -0.54 -4.24 -12.74
CA SER A 236 0.73 -3.76 -13.29
C SER A 236 1.22 -2.47 -12.62
N ALA A 237 0.32 -1.62 -12.12
CA ALA A 237 0.69 -0.36 -11.46
C ALA A 237 1.30 -0.59 -10.07
N ILE A 238 0.76 -1.55 -9.30
CA ILE A 238 1.23 -1.83 -7.94
C ILE A 238 2.47 -2.73 -7.96
N LEU A 239 2.64 -3.58 -8.96
CA LEU A 239 3.75 -4.54 -9.07
C LEU A 239 5.15 -3.90 -8.83
N PRO A 240 5.55 -2.80 -9.49
CA PRO A 240 6.84 -2.17 -9.21
C PRO A 240 6.96 -1.62 -7.78
N ALA A 241 5.86 -1.15 -7.18
CA ALA A 241 5.87 -0.71 -5.78
C ALA A 241 6.06 -1.90 -4.83
N THR A 242 5.40 -3.04 -5.11
CA THR A 242 5.58 -4.29 -4.37
C THR A 242 7.00 -4.81 -4.47
N TYR A 243 7.57 -4.85 -5.67
CA TYR A 243 8.95 -5.31 -5.92
C TYR A 243 9.97 -4.45 -5.17
N ARG A 244 9.83 -3.13 -5.25
CA ARG A 244 10.67 -2.21 -4.48
C ARG A 244 10.54 -2.46 -2.97
N GLY A 245 9.33 -2.76 -2.52
CA GLY A 245 9.05 -3.17 -1.14
C GLY A 245 9.79 -4.44 -0.74
N LEU A 246 9.71 -5.48 -1.56
CA LEU A 246 10.41 -6.75 -1.36
C LEU A 246 11.94 -6.56 -1.35
N CYS A 247 12.50 -5.85 -2.33
CA CYS A 247 13.94 -5.54 -2.39
C CYS A 247 14.42 -4.81 -1.12
N THR A 248 13.62 -3.88 -0.61
CA THR A 248 13.94 -3.15 0.63
C THR A 248 13.78 -4.03 1.87
N ALA A 249 12.78 -4.90 1.89
CA ALA A 249 12.49 -5.77 3.03
C ALA A 249 13.53 -6.88 3.20
N VAL A 250 13.99 -7.47 2.09
CA VAL A 250 14.97 -8.57 2.11
C VAL A 250 16.38 -8.10 2.44
N SER A 251 16.68 -6.81 2.24
CA SER A 251 17.96 -6.22 2.58
C SER A 251 17.94 -5.68 4.01
N LYS A 252 18.88 -6.09 4.87
CA LYS A 252 19.04 -5.50 6.20
C LYS A 252 19.46 -4.04 6.07
N GLY A 253 18.52 -3.13 6.33
CA GLY A 253 18.80 -1.73 6.64
C GLY A 253 19.32 -1.56 8.07
N ALA A 254 19.51 -0.32 8.53
CA ALA A 254 20.00 -0.01 9.89
C ALA A 254 19.10 -0.51 11.04
N ALA A 255 17.89 -1.00 10.76
CA ALA A 255 16.96 -1.53 11.75
C ALA A 255 17.06 -3.06 11.88
N LYS A 256 16.99 -3.57 13.12
CA LYS A 256 16.95 -5.02 13.43
C LYS A 256 15.71 -5.75 12.89
N GLN A 257 14.67 -5.00 12.48
CA GLN A 257 13.44 -5.52 11.88
C GLN A 257 13.33 -5.02 10.44
N GLY A 258 13.12 -5.94 9.49
CA GLY A 258 12.81 -5.60 8.10
C GLY A 258 11.42 -4.96 8.02
N ILE A 259 11.30 -3.89 7.23
CA ILE A 259 10.01 -3.24 6.95
C ILE A 259 9.68 -3.50 5.49
N LEU A 260 8.55 -4.16 5.24
CA LEU A 260 8.00 -4.28 3.90
C LEU A 260 7.43 -2.92 3.47
N LEU A 261 8.18 -2.21 2.62
CA LEU A 261 7.78 -0.93 2.02
C LEU A 261 6.89 -1.18 0.80
N GLY A 262 5.69 -1.66 1.07
CA GLY A 262 4.72 -2.12 0.08
C GLY A 262 3.60 -2.80 0.86
N ARG A 263 2.42 -2.89 0.28
CA ARG A 263 1.26 -3.42 1.00
C ARG A 263 1.15 -4.91 0.68
N PRO A 264 1.23 -5.80 1.69
CA PRO A 264 1.36 -7.24 1.47
C PRO A 264 0.10 -7.93 0.93
N LEU A 265 -1.01 -7.20 0.75
CA LEU A 265 -2.26 -7.74 0.19
C LEU A 265 -1.97 -8.55 -1.07
N LEU A 266 -1.14 -8.00 -1.96
CA LEU A 266 -0.83 -8.63 -3.24
C LEU A 266 0.09 -9.86 -3.15
N LEU A 267 0.73 -10.10 -2.01
CA LEU A 267 1.55 -11.32 -1.81
C LEU A 267 0.70 -12.51 -1.37
N GLN A 268 -0.59 -12.29 -1.14
CA GLN A 268 -1.51 -13.24 -0.52
C GLN A 268 -2.87 -13.32 -1.23
N LEU A 269 -2.98 -12.68 -2.40
CA LEU A 269 -4.05 -12.86 -3.37
C LEU A 269 -3.65 -13.94 -4.37
#